data_AF-A0A1B8GF20-F1
#
_entry.id   AF-A0A1B8GF20-F1
#
_cell.length_a   1.000
_cell.length_b   1.000
_cell.length_c   1.000
_cell.angle_alpha   90.00
_cell.angle_beta   90.00
_cell.angle_gamma   90.00
#
_symmetry.space_group_name_H-M   'P 1'
#
loop_
_entity.id
_entity.type
_entity.pdbx_description
1 polymer ?
#
loop_
_entity_poly.entity_id
_entity_poly.type
_entity_poly.pdbx_seq_one_letter_code
_entity_poly.pdbx_strand_id
1 'polypeptide(L)'
;MSNAAYYYSCASSSNILFFFCFSKSKHISKEAFSRIKYKIETMQEKLPVKAAGGCLCGAIRYSVVFPPGHDFAMNSTKCLCTACRKQSGALMLHLHTLPLSSFSCVAPASELGDYSRSPGYHRLFCKRCGSFIAWRQDPRLCCDVHGLADIGGSRATRQALDGMIDCAPAHEEGEVEICVGTLDEEFLVGRRGPGGKVIPGTGFGSLLGHPEGRILWAENDIIGVTDRLTGVRYQNNSANEVKIKEH
;
A
#
# COMPACT_ATOMS: atom_id res chain seq x y z
N MET A 1 -51.43 -14.54 1.14
CA MET A 1 -51.63 -13.09 0.91
C MET A 1 -51.94 -12.52 2.29
N SER A 2 -51.18 -11.64 2.93
CA SER A 2 -50.20 -10.64 2.53
C SER A 2 -49.19 -10.39 3.67
N ASN A 3 -48.04 -9.85 3.30
CA ASN A 3 -46.80 -9.68 4.06
C ASN A 3 -46.91 -8.83 5.33
N ALA A 4 -46.16 -9.22 6.37
CA ALA A 4 -45.67 -8.31 7.40
C ALA A 4 -44.13 -8.30 7.34
N ALA A 5 -43.56 -7.21 6.84
CA ALA A 5 -42.13 -6.93 6.88
C ALA A 5 -41.80 -6.33 8.24
N TYR A 6 -40.93 -6.97 9.02
CA TYR A 6 -40.33 -6.36 10.20
C TYR A 6 -38.99 -5.73 9.80
N TYR A 7 -38.97 -4.40 9.76
CA TYR A 7 -37.75 -3.59 9.71
C TYR A 7 -37.15 -3.51 11.12
N TYR A 8 -35.89 -3.90 11.28
CA TYR A 8 -35.09 -3.46 12.40
C TYR A 8 -34.11 -2.38 11.91
N SER A 9 -34.35 -1.16 12.38
CA SER A 9 -33.43 -0.02 12.29
C SER A 9 -32.22 -0.28 13.18
N CYS A 10 -31.02 -0.33 12.62
CA CYS A 10 -29.77 -0.26 13.37
C CYS A 10 -29.06 1.04 12.97
N ALA A 11 -29.02 1.99 13.90
CA ALA A 11 -28.25 3.21 13.78
C ALA A 11 -26.79 2.96 14.21
N SER A 12 -25.88 3.74 13.61
CA SER A 12 -24.49 3.99 14.02
C SER A 12 -23.38 3.06 13.48
N SER A 13 -22.72 3.58 12.44
CA SER A 13 -21.29 3.54 12.10
C SER A 13 -20.58 2.20 11.94
N SER A 14 -20.55 1.72 10.69
CA SER A 14 -19.41 1.08 9.96
C SER A 14 -20.00 0.12 8.92
N ASN A 15 -20.38 0.65 7.75
CA ASN A 15 -21.01 -0.11 6.69
C ASN A 15 -19.97 -0.89 5.87
N ILE A 16 -19.90 -2.21 6.08
CA ILE A 16 -19.66 -3.17 5.00
C ILE A 16 -20.90 -4.07 4.98
N LEU A 17 -21.85 -3.78 4.10
CA LEU A 17 -22.98 -4.66 3.81
C LEU A 17 -22.46 -5.88 3.05
N PHE A 18 -22.29 -7.01 3.73
CA PHE A 18 -22.36 -8.31 3.07
C PHE A 18 -23.83 -8.65 2.85
N PHE A 19 -24.33 -8.38 1.64
CA PHE A 19 -25.63 -8.91 1.17
C PHE A 19 -25.49 -10.42 0.93
N PHE A 20 -25.65 -11.23 1.97
CA PHE A 20 -25.88 -12.66 1.77
C PHE A 20 -27.34 -12.87 1.33
N CYS A 21 -27.53 -13.17 0.04
CA CYS A 21 -28.78 -13.70 -0.47
C CYS A 21 -28.98 -15.14 0.07
N PHE A 22 -29.52 -15.27 1.29
CA PHE A 22 -29.93 -16.57 1.82
C PHE A 22 -31.30 -16.96 1.23
N SER A 23 -31.26 -17.53 0.04
CA SER A 23 -32.39 -18.30 -0.48
C SER A 23 -32.53 -19.60 0.33
N LYS A 24 -33.62 -19.68 1.11
CA LYS A 24 -34.24 -20.89 1.70
C LYS A 24 -33.30 -22.08 1.98
N SER A 25 -32.69 -22.15 3.18
CA SER A 25 -32.53 -23.45 3.87
C SER A 25 -32.17 -23.31 5.35
N LYS A 26 -33.05 -23.86 6.20
CA LYS A 26 -32.87 -24.48 7.54
C LYS A 26 -31.84 -23.93 8.54
N HIS A 27 -32.36 -23.48 9.68
CA HIS A 27 -31.76 -23.42 11.03
C HIS A 27 -30.23 -23.57 11.12
N ILE A 28 -29.52 -22.45 11.10
CA ILE A 28 -28.15 -22.39 11.64
C ILE A 28 -28.27 -22.49 13.17
N SER A 29 -27.65 -23.50 13.80
CA SER A 29 -27.69 -23.65 15.25
C SER A 29 -26.98 -22.48 15.94
N LYS A 30 -27.35 -22.19 17.20
CA LYS A 30 -26.66 -21.16 17.99
C LYS A 30 -25.16 -21.46 18.13
N GLU A 31 -24.74 -22.73 18.17
CA GLU A 31 -23.31 -23.08 18.16
C GLU A 31 -22.65 -22.84 16.80
N ALA A 32 -23.34 -23.09 15.69
CA ALA A 32 -22.82 -22.80 14.35
C ALA A 32 -22.66 -21.29 14.13
N PHE A 33 -23.62 -20.48 14.59
CA PHE A 33 -23.52 -19.02 14.56
C PHE A 33 -22.41 -18.50 15.49
N SER A 34 -22.27 -19.07 16.69
CA SER A 34 -21.18 -18.76 17.62
C SER A 34 -19.81 -19.14 17.04
N ARG A 35 -19.69 -20.28 16.35
CA ARG A 35 -18.47 -20.70 15.66
C ARG A 35 -18.15 -19.80 14.47
N ILE A 36 -19.14 -19.38 13.70
CA ILE A 36 -18.96 -18.43 12.59
C ILE A 36 -18.57 -17.06 13.12
N LYS A 37 -19.23 -16.58 14.18
CA LYS A 37 -18.91 -15.31 14.85
C LYS A 37 -17.53 -15.34 15.48
N TYR A 38 -17.19 -16.38 16.23
CA TYR A 38 -15.85 -16.61 16.77
C TYR A 38 -14.82 -16.71 15.65
N LYS A 39 -15.13 -17.40 14.53
CA LYS A 39 -14.24 -17.47 13.37
C LYS A 39 -14.12 -16.11 12.67
N ILE A 40 -15.15 -15.29 12.60
CA ILE A 40 -15.09 -13.91 12.07
C ILE A 40 -14.32 -12.98 13.02
N GLU A 41 -14.54 -13.09 14.33
CA GLU A 41 -13.85 -12.32 15.38
C GLU A 41 -12.38 -12.76 15.54
N THR A 42 -12.06 -14.02 15.25
CA THR A 42 -10.68 -14.53 15.24
C THR A 42 -9.99 -14.38 13.88
N MET A 43 -10.74 -14.29 12.78
CA MET A 43 -10.26 -13.90 11.44
C MET A 43 -10.20 -12.37 11.27
N GLN A 44 -10.75 -11.58 12.20
CA GLN A 44 -10.22 -10.26 12.54
C GLN A 44 -8.84 -10.45 13.20
N GLU A 45 -7.94 -11.08 12.45
CA GLU A 45 -6.51 -11.12 12.73
C GLU A 45 -6.07 -9.68 12.98
N LYS A 46 -5.42 -9.48 14.12
CA LYS A 46 -4.97 -8.18 14.61
C LYS A 46 -4.19 -7.47 13.50
N LEU A 47 -4.83 -6.51 12.81
CA LEU A 47 -4.20 -5.77 11.73
C LEU A 47 -2.87 -5.16 12.22
N PRO A 48 -1.84 -5.13 11.36
CA PRO A 48 -0.55 -4.62 11.78
C PRO A 48 -0.65 -3.13 12.07
N VAL A 49 -0.05 -2.70 13.17
CA VAL A 49 0.06 -1.27 13.54
C VAL A 49 1.29 -0.62 12.89
N LYS A 50 2.34 -1.41 12.66
CA LYS A 50 3.60 -0.92 12.08
C LYS A 50 4.26 -1.98 11.22
N ALA A 51 5.11 -1.52 10.30
CA ALA A 51 6.03 -2.36 9.54
C ALA A 51 7.40 -1.69 9.44
N ALA A 52 8.43 -2.48 9.12
CA ALA A 52 9.77 -1.99 8.87
C ALA A 52 10.28 -2.58 7.55
N GLY A 53 11.21 -1.86 6.94
CA GLY A 53 11.83 -2.25 5.69
C GLY A 53 13.12 -1.50 5.43
N GLY A 54 13.71 -1.75 4.27
CA GLY A 54 14.94 -1.12 3.88
C GLY A 54 15.46 -1.64 2.56
N CYS A 55 16.60 -1.08 2.14
CA CYS A 55 17.28 -1.55 0.94
C CYS A 55 17.94 -2.92 1.15
N LEU A 56 18.26 -3.60 0.05
CA LEU A 56 18.91 -4.91 0.03
C LEU A 56 20.22 -4.94 0.83
N CYS A 57 21.04 -3.89 0.73
CA CYS A 57 22.33 -3.83 1.41
C CYS A 57 22.25 -3.36 2.88
N GLY A 58 21.06 -3.03 3.38
CA GLY A 58 20.84 -2.58 4.76
C GLY A 58 21.24 -1.12 5.07
N ALA A 59 21.86 -0.40 4.13
CA ALA A 59 22.29 0.99 4.35
C ALA A 59 21.14 1.99 4.58
N ILE A 60 19.96 1.72 4.02
CA ILE A 60 18.74 2.51 4.19
C ILE A 60 17.73 1.68 4.96
N ARG A 61 17.16 2.24 6.02
CA ARG A 61 16.11 1.62 6.83
C ARG A 61 14.95 2.58 7.04
N TYR A 62 13.73 2.06 6.97
CA TYR A 62 12.52 2.83 7.21
C TYR A 62 11.54 2.06 8.10
N SER A 63 10.63 2.80 8.72
CA SER A 63 9.48 2.28 9.44
C SER A 63 8.21 2.98 8.95
N VAL A 64 7.10 2.25 9.02
CA VAL A 64 5.76 2.79 8.77
C VAL A 64 4.83 2.49 9.94
N VAL A 65 3.92 3.43 10.21
CA VAL A 65 2.84 3.27 11.18
C VAL A 65 1.51 3.42 10.45
N PHE A 66 0.70 2.37 10.45
CA PHE A 66 -0.59 2.37 9.78
C PHE A 66 -1.61 3.18 10.60
N PRO A 67 -2.29 4.17 10.00
CA PRO A 67 -3.34 4.92 10.69
C PRO A 67 -4.48 4.01 11.19
N PRO A 68 -5.20 4.40 12.26
CA PRO A 68 -6.42 3.71 12.65
C PRO A 68 -7.43 3.67 11.49
N GLY A 69 -7.96 2.48 11.18
CA GLY A 69 -8.90 2.31 10.08
C GLY A 69 -8.27 2.30 8.68
N HIS A 70 -6.93 2.15 8.58
CA HIS A 70 -6.24 2.07 7.29
C HIS A 70 -6.83 0.98 6.39
N ASP A 71 -7.31 1.38 5.20
CA ASP A 71 -7.82 0.45 4.21
C ASP A 71 -6.65 -0.16 3.43
N PHE A 72 -6.23 -1.36 3.83
CA PHE A 72 -5.10 -2.05 3.22
C PHE A 72 -5.36 -2.39 1.74
N ALA A 73 -6.58 -2.79 1.39
CA ALA A 73 -6.91 -3.21 0.03
C ALA A 73 -6.91 -2.01 -0.93
N MET A 74 -7.53 -0.90 -0.54
CA MET A 74 -7.62 0.30 -1.40
C MET A 74 -6.28 1.04 -1.53
N ASN A 75 -5.37 0.87 -0.58
CA ASN A 75 -4.03 1.47 -0.64
C ASN A 75 -2.96 0.56 -1.26
N SER A 76 -3.28 -0.72 -1.48
CA SER A 76 -2.44 -1.67 -2.22
C SER A 76 -2.56 -1.42 -3.73
N THR A 77 -1.44 -1.12 -4.39
CA THR A 77 -1.42 -0.66 -5.78
C THR A 77 -0.42 -1.46 -6.62
N LYS A 78 -0.87 -1.96 -7.77
CA LYS A 78 -0.06 -2.54 -8.85
C LYS A 78 0.06 -1.50 -9.96
N CYS A 79 1.21 -0.85 -10.09
CA CYS A 79 1.44 0.14 -11.13
C CYS A 79 2.05 -0.51 -12.39
N LEU A 80 1.41 -0.30 -13.54
CA LEU A 80 1.85 -0.85 -14.83
C LEU A 80 2.52 0.19 -15.75
N CYS A 81 2.75 1.41 -15.26
CA CYS A 81 3.31 2.46 -16.10
C CYS A 81 4.76 2.16 -16.52
N THR A 82 5.16 2.68 -17.69
CA THR A 82 6.51 2.50 -18.24
C THR A 82 7.61 2.98 -17.29
N ALA A 83 7.40 4.04 -16.50
CA ALA A 83 8.40 4.53 -15.56
C ALA A 83 8.65 3.54 -14.40
N CYS A 84 7.60 2.99 -13.82
CA CYS A 84 7.71 2.00 -12.75
C CYS A 84 8.37 0.70 -13.26
N ARG A 85 8.04 0.26 -14.49
CA ARG A 85 8.70 -0.87 -15.13
C ARG A 85 10.19 -0.64 -15.34
N LYS A 86 10.56 0.49 -15.96
CA LYS A 86 11.96 0.81 -16.25
C LYS A 86 12.81 0.97 -15.00
N GLN A 87 12.25 1.52 -13.92
CA GLN A 87 13.00 1.75 -12.69
C GLN A 87 13.17 0.47 -11.86
N SER A 88 12.13 -0.36 -11.78
CA SER A 88 12.17 -1.58 -10.96
C SER A 88 12.73 -2.79 -11.71
N GLY A 89 12.71 -2.78 -13.05
CA GLY A 89 12.95 -3.96 -13.87
C GLY A 89 11.81 -4.99 -13.83
N ALA A 90 10.72 -4.73 -13.08
CA ALA A 90 9.58 -5.61 -12.97
C ALA A 90 8.46 -5.23 -13.95
N LEU A 91 7.62 -6.21 -14.34
CA LEU A 91 6.48 -5.98 -15.24
C LEU A 91 5.36 -5.18 -14.58
N MET A 92 5.28 -5.23 -13.26
CA MET A 92 4.46 -4.40 -12.41
C MET A 92 5.24 -4.06 -11.16
N LEU A 93 5.01 -2.86 -10.61
CA LEU A 93 5.54 -2.50 -9.30
C LEU A 93 4.42 -2.51 -8.27
N HIS A 94 4.64 -3.22 -7.16
CA HIS A 94 3.72 -3.23 -6.05
C HIS A 94 4.07 -2.13 -5.04
N LEU A 95 3.13 -1.23 -4.84
CA LEU A 95 3.24 -0.02 -4.05
C LEU A 95 2.14 -0.01 -2.98
N HIS A 96 2.43 0.52 -1.81
CA HIS A 96 1.42 0.71 -0.77
C HIS A 96 1.38 2.17 -0.32
N THR A 97 0.24 2.80 -0.52
CA THR A 97 0.02 4.22 -0.22
C THR A 97 -0.24 4.44 1.27
N LEU A 98 0.42 5.44 1.83
CA LEU A 98 0.31 5.87 3.23
C LEU A 98 0.35 7.40 3.29
N PRO A 99 -0.22 8.01 4.34
CA PRO A 99 0.10 9.41 4.67
C PRO A 99 1.60 9.58 4.85
N LEU A 100 2.16 10.70 4.40
CA LEU A 100 3.59 10.96 4.57
C LEU A 100 4.02 10.94 6.04
N SER A 101 3.16 11.41 6.94
CA SER A 101 3.34 11.38 8.40
C SER A 101 3.43 9.96 8.99
N SER A 102 2.99 8.94 8.25
CA SER A 102 3.05 7.54 8.64
C SER A 102 4.37 6.87 8.26
N PHE A 103 5.28 7.56 7.56
CA PHE A 103 6.56 7.02 7.09
C PHE A 103 7.72 7.73 7.79
N SER A 104 8.75 6.97 8.16
CA SER A 104 9.99 7.50 8.70
C SER A 104 11.14 6.73 8.08
N CYS A 105 12.15 7.42 7.56
CA CYS A 105 13.25 6.76 6.89
C CYS A 105 14.56 7.44 7.24
N VAL A 106 15.50 6.63 7.71
CA VAL A 106 16.85 7.04 8.08
C VAL A 106 17.81 6.43 7.08
N ALA A 107 18.60 7.29 6.45
CA ALA A 107 19.60 6.88 5.48
C ALA A 107 20.83 7.79 5.57
N PRO A 108 22.06 7.28 5.38
CA PRO A 108 23.20 8.14 5.13
C PRO A 108 22.96 8.96 3.85
N ALA A 109 23.30 10.25 3.89
CA ALA A 109 23.10 11.16 2.76
C ALA A 109 23.82 10.69 1.48
N SER A 110 24.94 10.00 1.64
CA SER A 110 25.71 9.40 0.55
C SER A 110 24.98 8.26 -0.14
N GLU A 111 24.10 7.55 0.57
CA GLU A 111 23.48 6.30 0.12
C GLU A 111 22.08 6.51 -0.45
N LEU A 112 21.37 7.55 -0.01
CA LEU A 112 20.04 7.87 -0.53
C LEU A 112 20.12 8.64 -1.85
N GLY A 113 19.50 8.09 -2.88
CA GLY A 113 19.19 8.76 -4.12
C GLY A 113 17.76 9.30 -4.12
N ASP A 114 17.59 10.50 -4.66
CA ASP A 114 16.30 11.12 -4.95
C ASP A 114 16.29 11.49 -6.42
N TYR A 115 15.37 10.92 -7.18
CA TYR A 115 15.16 11.23 -8.58
C TYR A 115 13.75 11.77 -8.80
N SER A 116 13.63 12.90 -9.47
CA SER A 116 12.34 13.49 -9.84
C SER A 116 12.27 13.68 -11.34
N ARG A 117 11.21 13.13 -11.96
CA ARG A 117 10.90 13.38 -13.38
C ARG A 117 9.95 14.55 -13.55
N SER A 118 9.07 14.75 -12.58
CA SER A 118 8.03 15.79 -12.57
C SER A 118 8.10 16.50 -11.21
N PRO A 119 7.97 17.83 -11.18
CA PRO A 119 8.01 18.60 -9.93
C PRO A 119 7.07 18.02 -8.86
N GLY A 120 7.54 17.95 -7.63
CA GLY A 120 6.78 17.41 -6.49
C GLY A 120 6.68 15.89 -6.42
N TYR A 121 7.28 15.15 -7.36
CA TYR A 121 7.26 13.68 -7.34
C TYR A 121 8.67 13.10 -7.24
N HIS A 122 8.96 12.49 -6.11
CA HIS A 122 10.30 12.06 -5.71
C HIS A 122 10.39 10.55 -5.65
N ARG A 123 11.44 10.00 -6.24
CA ARG A 123 11.73 8.56 -6.26
C ARG A 123 12.94 8.30 -5.39
N LEU A 124 12.72 7.69 -4.23
CA LEU A 124 13.76 7.41 -3.25
C LEU A 124 14.34 6.02 -3.49
N PHE A 125 15.65 5.91 -3.68
CA PHE A 125 16.33 4.64 -3.94
C PHE A 125 17.70 4.57 -3.27
N CYS A 126 18.22 3.36 -3.08
CA CYS A 126 19.59 3.16 -2.60
C CYS A 126 20.59 3.28 -3.75
N LYS A 127 21.53 4.22 -3.67
CA LYS A 127 22.61 4.39 -4.66
C LYS A 127 23.56 3.19 -4.71
N ARG A 128 23.73 2.46 -3.60
CA ARG A 128 24.65 1.32 -3.48
C ARG A 128 24.10 0.02 -4.06
N CYS A 129 22.84 -0.30 -3.80
CA CYS A 129 22.25 -1.57 -4.24
C CYS A 129 21.07 -1.44 -5.19
N GLY A 130 20.66 -0.21 -5.53
CA GLY A 130 19.58 0.05 -6.48
C GLY A 130 18.15 -0.18 -5.95
N SER A 131 17.97 -0.66 -4.71
CA SER A 131 16.63 -0.89 -4.16
C SER A 131 15.78 0.37 -4.22
N PHE A 132 14.62 0.26 -4.86
CA PHE A 132 13.63 1.33 -4.90
C PHE A 132 12.81 1.30 -3.60
N ILE A 133 12.88 2.36 -2.81
CA ILE A 133 12.34 2.41 -1.45
C ILE A 133 10.93 2.95 -1.43
N ALA A 134 10.74 4.15 -1.98
CA ALA A 134 9.46 4.83 -1.92
C ALA A 134 9.30 5.85 -3.04
N TRP A 135 8.06 6.11 -3.39
CA TRP A 135 7.65 7.28 -4.13
C TRP A 135 7.02 8.27 -3.16
N ARG A 136 7.48 9.52 -3.16
CA ARG A 136 7.00 10.57 -2.24
C ARG A 136 6.44 11.71 -3.05
N GLN A 137 5.23 12.13 -2.72
CA GLN A 137 4.67 13.38 -3.22
C GLN A 137 5.01 14.50 -2.24
N ASP A 138 5.66 15.55 -2.73
CA ASP A 138 5.86 16.82 -2.02
C ASP A 138 4.72 17.78 -2.44
N PRO A 139 3.73 18.01 -1.58
CA PRO A 139 2.58 18.83 -1.94
C PRO A 139 2.94 20.31 -2.09
N ARG A 140 4.07 20.77 -1.55
CA ARG A 140 4.50 22.17 -1.74
C ARG A 140 4.99 22.45 -3.15
N LEU A 141 5.35 21.42 -3.92
CA LEU A 141 5.81 21.52 -5.30
C LEU A 141 4.78 21.00 -6.32
N CYS A 142 3.68 20.39 -5.85
CA CYS A 142 2.65 19.83 -6.72
C CYS A 142 1.67 20.89 -7.26
N CYS A 143 1.67 22.10 -6.69
CA CYS A 143 0.76 23.19 -7.04
C CYS A 143 1.31 24.17 -8.10
N ASP A 144 2.62 24.18 -8.36
CA ASP A 144 3.25 25.18 -9.24
C ASP A 144 3.55 24.59 -10.63
N VAL A 145 2.49 24.23 -11.36
CA VAL A 145 2.58 23.95 -12.80
C VAL A 145 2.41 25.24 -13.60
N HIS A 146 3.13 26.32 -13.29
CA HIS A 146 3.33 27.46 -14.21
C HIS A 146 4.55 28.30 -13.80
N GLY A 147 5.71 28.05 -14.43
CA GLY A 147 6.83 28.99 -14.44
C GLY A 147 8.03 28.56 -13.60
N LEU A 148 9.17 28.44 -14.28
CA LEU A 148 10.50 28.08 -13.79
C LEU A 148 10.87 28.68 -12.41
N ALA A 149 11.44 27.86 -11.52
CA ALA A 149 12.78 28.04 -10.95
C ALA A 149 13.04 27.03 -9.81
N ASP A 150 13.95 26.09 -10.06
CA ASP A 150 15.06 25.66 -9.19
C ASP A 150 15.31 24.15 -9.27
N ILE A 151 16.41 23.86 -9.98
CA ILE A 151 17.17 22.62 -9.88
C ILE A 151 17.83 22.66 -8.49
N GLY A 152 17.13 22.14 -7.50
CA GLY A 152 17.63 22.01 -6.15
C GLY A 152 16.67 21.13 -5.39
N GLY A 153 17.13 19.92 -5.03
CA GLY A 153 16.36 18.97 -4.24
C GLY A 153 15.56 19.67 -3.15
N SER A 154 14.32 19.21 -2.95
CA SER A 154 13.38 19.79 -1.99
C SER A 154 14.08 20.16 -0.68
N ARG A 155 13.63 21.19 0.04
CA ARG A 155 14.22 21.57 1.35
C ARG A 155 14.34 20.38 2.32
N ALA A 156 13.57 19.30 2.13
CA ALA A 156 13.73 18.03 2.83
C ALA A 156 15.14 17.41 2.70
N THR A 157 15.87 17.70 1.62
CA THR A 157 17.28 17.29 1.42
C THR A 157 18.30 18.15 2.20
N ARG A 158 17.88 19.24 2.87
CA ARG A 158 18.82 20.21 3.50
C ARG A 158 19.04 20.04 5.00
N GLN A 159 18.44 19.07 5.67
CA GLN A 159 18.77 18.76 7.07
C GLN A 159 19.47 17.41 7.18
N ALA A 160 20.73 17.38 6.76
CA ALA A 160 21.70 16.41 7.24
C ALA A 160 22.48 17.07 8.38
N LEU A 161 21.88 17.16 9.58
CA LEU A 161 22.59 17.70 10.75
C LEU A 161 23.74 16.77 11.19
N ASP A 162 23.64 15.46 10.90
CA ASP A 162 24.64 14.45 11.29
C ASP A 162 25.06 13.50 10.13
N GLY A 163 24.90 13.92 8.87
CA GLY A 163 25.18 13.06 7.70
C GLY A 163 24.12 11.99 7.41
N MET A 164 23.04 11.96 8.19
CA MET A 164 21.82 11.19 7.95
C MET A 164 20.72 12.11 7.39
N ILE A 165 19.92 11.60 6.45
CA ILE A 165 18.73 12.25 5.92
C ILE A 165 17.50 11.62 6.58
N ASP A 166 16.69 12.45 7.23
CA ASP A 166 15.30 12.09 7.52
C ASP A 166 14.46 12.38 6.27
N CYS A 167 13.91 11.34 5.68
CA CYS A 167 13.16 11.46 4.43
C CYS A 167 11.69 11.88 4.65
N ALA A 168 11.25 12.01 5.90
CA ALA A 168 9.91 12.38 6.28
C ALA A 168 9.93 13.69 7.10
N PRO A 169 9.73 14.87 6.48
CA PRO A 169 9.59 16.08 7.27
C PRO A 169 8.35 15.96 8.19
N ALA A 170 8.55 16.21 9.48
CA ALA A 170 7.62 15.91 10.57
C ALA A 170 6.23 16.59 10.54
N HIS A 171 5.91 17.41 9.52
CA HIS A 171 4.76 18.32 9.57
C HIS A 171 4.02 18.57 8.24
N GLU A 172 4.05 17.68 7.25
CA GLU A 172 3.38 17.94 5.97
C GLU A 172 2.24 16.98 5.64
N GLU A 173 1.11 17.56 5.24
CA GLU A 173 0.09 16.93 4.38
C GLU A 173 0.83 16.26 3.20
N GLY A 174 0.36 15.11 2.72
CA GLY A 174 1.01 14.43 1.59
C GLY A 174 0.92 12.90 1.68
N GLU A 175 1.30 12.25 0.59
CA GLU A 175 1.29 10.79 0.46
C GLU A 175 2.67 10.24 0.11
N VAL A 176 2.90 9.02 0.57
CA VAL A 176 4.07 8.22 0.24
C VAL A 176 3.61 6.83 -0.16
N GLU A 177 4.21 6.31 -1.22
CA GLU A 177 3.99 4.95 -1.68
C GLU A 177 5.27 4.15 -1.44
N ILE A 178 5.24 3.25 -0.48
CA ILE A 178 6.38 2.37 -0.21
C ILE A 178 6.41 1.22 -1.22
N CYS A 179 7.61 0.84 -1.68
CA CYS A 179 7.77 -0.36 -2.49
C CYS A 179 7.60 -1.59 -1.60
N VAL A 180 6.54 -2.37 -1.83
CA VAL A 180 6.19 -3.47 -0.90
C VAL A 180 7.30 -4.52 -0.82
N GLY A 181 8.04 -4.73 -1.91
CA GLY A 181 9.17 -5.67 -1.94
C GLY A 181 10.39 -5.27 -1.09
N THR A 182 10.44 -4.05 -0.53
CA THR A 182 11.52 -3.63 0.37
C THR A 182 11.18 -3.73 1.85
N LEU A 183 9.98 -4.23 2.19
CA LEU A 183 9.65 -4.55 3.58
C LEU A 183 10.39 -5.80 4.05
N ASP A 184 10.62 -5.87 5.36
CA ASP A 184 11.31 -7.01 5.96
C ASP A 184 10.54 -8.31 5.69
N GLU A 185 11.29 -9.37 5.37
CA GLU A 185 10.72 -10.68 5.01
C GLU A 185 9.80 -11.23 6.10
N GLU A 186 10.15 -11.02 7.38
CA GLU A 186 9.32 -11.45 8.50
C GLU A 186 7.93 -10.81 8.46
N PHE A 187 7.83 -9.53 8.09
CA PHE A 187 6.54 -8.85 7.96
C PHE A 187 5.78 -9.31 6.71
N LEU A 188 6.46 -9.40 5.56
CA LEU A 188 5.82 -9.76 4.30
C LEU A 188 5.38 -11.22 4.25
N VAL A 189 6.30 -12.13 4.56
CA VAL A 189 6.14 -13.57 4.37
C VAL A 189 5.68 -14.23 5.67
N GLY A 190 6.19 -13.76 6.81
CA GLY A 190 5.91 -14.32 8.13
C GLY A 190 7.15 -14.88 8.80
N ARG A 191 7.05 -15.08 10.12
CA ARG A 191 8.10 -15.70 10.94
C ARG A 191 8.34 -17.13 10.51
N ARG A 192 9.60 -17.56 10.56
CA ARG A 192 10.01 -18.95 10.29
C ARG A 192 10.19 -19.70 11.60
N GLY A 193 9.60 -20.89 11.69
CA GLY A 193 9.77 -21.82 12.80
C GLY A 193 10.98 -22.73 12.61
N PRO A 194 11.16 -23.73 13.49
CA PRO A 194 12.18 -24.76 13.34
C PRO A 194 12.12 -25.42 11.96
N GLY A 195 13.27 -25.56 11.30
CA GLY A 195 13.36 -26.09 9.93
C GLY A 195 13.03 -25.09 8.82
N GLY A 196 12.91 -23.78 9.14
CA GLY A 196 12.81 -22.71 8.15
C GLY A 196 11.43 -22.55 7.50
N LYS A 197 10.42 -23.33 7.92
CA LYS A 197 9.05 -23.19 7.41
C LYS A 197 8.36 -21.95 8.00
N VAL A 198 7.63 -21.23 7.17
CA VAL A 198 6.82 -20.07 7.58
C VAL A 198 5.71 -20.54 8.52
N ILE A 199 5.53 -19.82 9.62
CA ILE A 199 4.47 -20.04 10.59
C ILE A 199 3.20 -19.36 10.02
N PRO A 200 2.12 -20.12 9.74
CA PRO A 200 0.89 -19.56 9.21
C PRO A 200 0.33 -18.43 10.09
N GLY A 201 -0.24 -17.40 9.46
CA GLY A 201 -0.86 -16.26 10.15
C GLY A 201 0.13 -15.27 10.78
N THR A 202 1.43 -15.36 10.48
CA THR A 202 2.44 -14.42 11.01
C THR A 202 2.92 -13.39 9.98
N GLY A 203 2.60 -13.57 8.71
CA GLY A 203 2.93 -12.63 7.63
C GLY A 203 1.72 -11.79 7.24
N PHE A 204 1.97 -10.53 6.89
CA PHE A 204 0.98 -9.54 6.51
C PHE A 204 1.09 -9.11 5.04
N GLY A 205 1.93 -9.79 4.24
CA GLY A 205 2.17 -9.42 2.84
C GLY A 205 0.91 -9.45 1.97
N SER A 206 -0.09 -10.28 2.30
CA SER A 206 -1.38 -10.29 1.59
C SER A 206 -2.19 -9.01 1.78
N LEU A 207 -1.98 -8.27 2.87
CA LEU A 207 -2.67 -6.99 3.13
C LEU A 207 -2.10 -5.88 2.25
N LEU A 208 -0.76 -5.79 2.17
CA LEU A 208 -0.07 -4.77 1.37
C LEU A 208 0.01 -5.14 -0.11
N GLY A 209 0.01 -6.44 -0.39
CA GLY A 209 0.05 -7.11 -1.69
C GLY A 209 -1.33 -7.43 -2.26
N HIS A 210 -2.38 -6.75 -1.79
CA HIS A 210 -3.76 -7.23 -1.87
C HIS A 210 -4.13 -7.66 -3.30
N PRO A 211 -4.63 -8.90 -3.51
CA PRO A 211 -5.02 -9.38 -4.83
C PRO A 211 -6.03 -8.43 -5.48
N GLU A 212 -7.07 -8.05 -4.74
CA GLU A 212 -8.10 -7.12 -5.22
C GLU A 212 -7.75 -5.64 -5.07
N GLY A 213 -6.46 -5.32 -4.88
CA GLY A 213 -6.00 -3.94 -4.83
C GLY A 213 -6.14 -3.21 -6.18
N ARG A 214 -5.71 -1.96 -6.22
CA ARG A 214 -5.78 -1.13 -7.43
C ARG A 214 -4.75 -1.59 -8.46
N ILE A 215 -5.11 -1.57 -9.74
CA ILE A 215 -4.20 -1.68 -10.87
C ILE A 215 -4.26 -0.35 -11.62
N LEU A 216 -3.17 0.41 -11.60
CA LEU A 216 -3.06 1.69 -12.28
C LEU A 216 -2.36 1.53 -13.63
N TRP A 217 -2.69 2.40 -14.57
CA TRP A 217 -2.22 2.36 -15.95
C TRP A 217 -2.56 1.03 -16.64
N ALA A 218 -3.78 0.52 -16.41
CA ALA A 218 -4.22 -0.78 -16.92
C ALA A 218 -4.22 -0.87 -18.45
N GLU A 219 -4.31 0.26 -19.15
CA GLU A 219 -4.14 0.35 -20.60
C GLU A 219 -2.76 -0.13 -21.09
N ASN A 220 -1.76 -0.20 -20.21
CA ASN A 220 -0.42 -0.73 -20.50
C ASN A 220 -0.28 -2.23 -20.22
N ASP A 221 -1.40 -2.95 -20.06
CA ASP A 221 -1.38 -4.39 -19.86
C ASP A 221 -0.57 -5.13 -20.94
N ILE A 222 0.14 -6.16 -20.49
CA ILE A 222 0.74 -7.15 -21.36
C ILE A 222 -0.24 -8.31 -21.45
N ILE A 223 -0.82 -8.50 -22.64
CA ILE A 223 -1.83 -9.54 -22.91
C ILE A 223 -1.25 -10.93 -22.62
N GLY A 224 -2.01 -11.74 -21.88
CA GLY A 224 -1.62 -13.06 -21.38
C GLY A 224 -0.72 -13.04 -20.13
N VAL A 225 -0.34 -11.87 -19.61
CA VAL A 225 0.60 -11.71 -18.51
C VAL A 225 0.01 -10.85 -17.39
N THR A 226 -0.06 -9.52 -17.55
CA THR A 226 -0.54 -8.61 -16.49
C THR A 226 -2.04 -8.37 -16.56
N ASP A 227 -2.67 -8.60 -17.71
CA ASP A 227 -4.12 -8.59 -17.91
C ASP A 227 -4.83 -9.68 -17.09
N ARG A 228 -4.10 -10.71 -16.67
CA ARG A 228 -4.59 -11.81 -15.82
C ARG A 228 -4.52 -11.55 -14.33
N LEU A 229 -3.93 -10.44 -13.90
CA LEU A 229 -3.90 -10.05 -12.49
C LEU A 229 -5.31 -9.67 -12.02
N THR A 230 -5.69 -10.11 -10.82
CA THR A 230 -6.90 -9.65 -10.14
C THR A 230 -6.67 -8.25 -9.54
N GLY A 231 -7.75 -7.52 -9.30
CA GLY A 231 -7.70 -6.13 -8.88
C GLY A 231 -8.61 -5.19 -9.67
N VAL A 232 -8.89 -4.04 -9.08
CA VAL A 232 -9.70 -2.98 -9.68
C VAL A 232 -8.85 -2.19 -10.66
N ARG A 233 -9.24 -2.16 -11.94
CA ARG A 233 -8.43 -1.58 -13.02
C ARG A 233 -8.83 -0.14 -13.33
N TYR A 234 -7.84 0.75 -13.33
CA TYR A 234 -7.97 2.16 -13.63
C TYR A 234 -7.12 2.57 -14.82
N GLN A 235 -7.63 3.53 -15.59
CA GLN A 235 -6.83 4.20 -16.61
C GLN A 235 -5.93 5.25 -15.95
N ASN A 236 -4.69 5.41 -16.42
CA ASN A 236 -3.76 6.40 -15.88
C ASN A 236 -3.49 6.23 -14.36
N ASN A 237 -3.11 7.33 -13.69
CA ASN A 237 -2.74 7.37 -12.27
C ASN A 237 -3.92 7.70 -11.33
N SER A 238 -5.11 7.96 -11.85
CA SER A 238 -6.24 8.48 -11.09
C SER A 238 -7.26 7.38 -10.81
N ALA A 239 -7.40 6.98 -9.54
CA ALA A 239 -8.47 6.08 -9.10
C ALA A 239 -9.90 6.65 -9.31
N ASN A 240 -9.99 7.93 -9.70
CA ASN A 240 -11.24 8.64 -9.97
C ASN A 240 -11.60 8.69 -11.46
N GLU A 241 -10.70 8.31 -12.36
CA GLU A 241 -10.89 8.49 -13.80
C GLU A 241 -10.91 7.13 -14.49
N VAL A 242 -12.15 6.68 -14.73
CA VAL A 242 -12.52 5.55 -15.58
C VAL A 242 -12.04 4.18 -15.06
N LYS A 243 -12.94 3.47 -14.38
CA LYS A 243 -12.82 2.02 -14.20
C LYS A 243 -12.94 1.33 -15.56
N ILE A 244 -11.89 0.63 -15.98
CA ILE A 244 -11.87 -0.02 -17.30
C ILE A 244 -12.48 -1.44 -17.21
N LYS A 245 -12.37 -2.11 -16.05
CA LYS A 245 -12.85 -3.51 -15.89
C LYS A 245 -12.89 -3.96 -14.43
N GLU A 246 -13.90 -4.77 -14.08
CA GLU A 246 -13.90 -5.63 -12.89
C GLU A 246 -13.76 -7.09 -13.38
N HIS A 247 -12.90 -7.88 -12.74
CA HIS A 247 -12.60 -9.26 -13.10
C HIS A 247 -13.04 -10.22 -12.01
#